data_AF-A0A2P0A379-F1
#
_entry.id   AF-A0A2P0A379-F1
#
_cell.length_a   1.000
_cell.length_b   1.000
_cell.length_c   1.000
_cell.angle_alpha   90.00
_cell.angle_beta   90.00
_cell.angle_gamma   90.00
#
_symmetry.space_group_name_H-M   'P 1'
#
loop_
_entity.id
_entity.type
_entity.pdbx_description
1 polymer ?
#
loop_
_entity_poly.entity_id
_entity_poly.type
_entity_poly.pdbx_seq_one_letter_code
_entity_poly.pdbx_strand_id
1 'polypeptide(L)'
;MNPIGTENAVNAIAEAAARRMAEIEDDETLSEDEKTAAKEEVAEAVRKAGEAIRKAKEAKNQDDVDKAQAEVISEVNAINPVGKDKAKADLDKAAETEKAEINADTSLTSTEKEQKVKDLEAKLAEEKAKIDSAEDADKVAEAKTAGVTAIEGVHTNGDLEALKKAAKADLEKAAQADGIAAVAAVNPVAKDKAKEAALPNTGSRSDSTTAALGLLSIFGAVGLLFSKKKKDDEEA
;
A
#
# COMPACT_ATOMS: atom_id res chain seq x y z
N MET A 1 54.99 1.81 44.53
CA MET A 1 54.04 1.48 43.45
C MET A 1 52.74 2.16 43.78
N ASN A 2 52.31 3.13 42.97
CA ASN A 2 50.95 3.66 43.09
C ASN A 2 49.97 2.57 42.58
N PRO A 3 48.81 2.38 43.22
CA PRO A 3 47.82 1.42 42.73
C PRO A 3 47.32 1.83 41.34
N ILE A 4 47.09 0.85 40.45
CA ILE A 4 46.51 1.10 39.12
C ILE A 4 45.05 1.54 39.31
N GLY A 5 44.67 2.66 38.72
CA GLY A 5 43.36 3.33 38.85
C GLY A 5 42.19 2.66 38.12
N THR A 6 42.13 1.33 38.09
CA THR A 6 41.10 0.60 37.32
C THR A 6 39.68 0.82 37.83
N GLU A 7 39.50 1.01 39.15
CA GLU A 7 38.17 1.20 39.74
C GLU A 7 37.55 2.53 39.30
N ASN A 8 38.33 3.60 39.33
CA ASN A 8 37.89 4.91 38.85
C ASN A 8 37.53 4.88 37.36
N ALA A 9 38.34 4.22 36.53
CA ALA A 9 38.07 4.07 35.11
C ALA A 9 36.76 3.30 34.87
N VAL A 10 36.57 2.15 35.52
CA VAL A 10 35.34 1.35 35.38
C VAL A 10 34.10 2.10 35.84
N ASN A 11 34.18 2.84 36.96
CA ASN A 11 33.05 3.63 37.46
C ASN A 11 32.67 4.74 36.47
N ALA A 12 33.64 5.48 35.93
CA ALA A 12 33.39 6.52 34.95
C ALA A 12 32.76 5.96 33.65
N ILE A 13 33.19 4.78 33.21
CA ILE A 13 32.61 4.09 32.05
C ILE A 13 31.17 3.68 32.34
N ALA A 14 30.91 3.11 33.52
CA ALA A 14 29.57 2.71 33.93
C ALA A 14 28.62 3.91 34.01
N GLU A 15 29.07 5.04 34.55
CA GLU A 15 28.29 6.27 34.60
C GLU A 15 27.99 6.82 33.21
N ALA A 16 28.97 6.87 32.30
CA ALA A 16 28.78 7.32 30.92
C ALA A 16 27.81 6.41 30.15
N ALA A 17 27.96 5.09 30.29
CA ALA A 17 27.08 4.11 29.66
C ALA A 17 25.65 4.19 30.20
N ALA A 18 25.47 4.27 31.52
CA ALA A 18 24.15 4.39 32.14
C ALA A 18 23.44 5.66 31.68
N ARG A 19 24.17 6.79 31.60
CA ARG A 19 23.64 8.03 31.07
C ARG A 19 23.20 7.87 29.61
N ARG A 20 24.06 7.32 28.75
CA ARG A 20 23.74 7.15 27.33
C ARG A 20 22.56 6.21 27.10
N MET A 21 22.49 5.10 27.82
CA MET A 21 21.35 4.17 27.75
C MET A 21 20.04 4.82 28.18
N ALA A 22 20.05 5.71 29.17
CA ALA A 22 18.87 6.47 29.58
C ALA A 22 18.45 7.48 28.52
N GLU A 23 19.40 8.24 27.95
CA GLU A 23 19.12 9.17 26.85
C GLU A 23 18.51 8.46 25.62
N ILE A 24 18.98 7.26 25.28
CA ILE A 24 18.41 6.44 24.20
C ILE A 24 17.01 5.95 24.55
N GLU A 25 16.77 5.53 25.79
CA GLU A 25 15.45 5.03 26.22
C GLU A 25 14.37 6.12 26.16
N ASP A 26 14.73 7.32 26.61
CA ASP A 26 13.84 8.47 26.70
C ASP A 26 13.58 9.14 25.32
N ASP A 27 14.31 8.73 24.27
CA ASP A 27 14.15 9.29 22.93
C ASP A 27 12.91 8.71 22.21
N GLU A 28 11.83 9.50 22.18
CA GLU A 28 10.56 9.16 21.52
C GLU A 28 10.66 9.19 19.98
N THR A 29 11.74 9.70 19.41
CA THR A 29 11.95 9.72 17.96
C THR A 29 12.43 8.37 17.42
N LEU A 30 12.88 7.48 18.29
CA LEU A 30 13.36 6.14 17.96
C LEU A 30 12.26 5.08 18.03
N SER A 31 12.38 4.05 17.21
CA SER A 31 11.64 2.80 17.43
C SER A 31 12.26 1.97 18.55
N GLU A 32 11.49 1.04 19.11
CA GLU A 32 11.99 0.11 20.15
C GLU A 32 13.15 -0.76 19.65
N ASP A 33 13.14 -1.13 18.37
CA ASP A 33 14.22 -1.89 17.75
C ASP A 33 15.50 -1.05 17.62
N GLU A 34 15.39 0.23 17.22
CA GLU A 34 16.53 1.16 17.17
C GLU A 34 17.10 1.43 18.57
N LYS A 35 16.24 1.59 19.58
CA LYS A 35 16.68 1.71 20.98
C LYS A 35 17.43 0.47 21.44
N THR A 36 16.90 -0.70 21.13
CA THR A 36 17.51 -1.99 21.49
C THR A 36 18.88 -2.14 20.84
N ALA A 37 18.98 -1.87 19.54
CA ALA A 37 20.24 -1.94 18.81
C ALA A 37 21.29 -0.97 19.37
N ALA A 38 20.92 0.30 19.58
CA ALA A 38 21.85 1.30 20.11
C ALA A 38 22.33 0.98 21.54
N LYS A 39 21.45 0.43 22.41
CA LYS A 39 21.87 -0.01 23.75
C LYS A 39 22.80 -1.22 23.72
N GLU A 40 22.62 -2.13 22.78
CA GLU A 40 23.54 -3.25 22.58
C GLU A 40 24.92 -2.75 22.14
N GLU A 41 24.99 -1.75 21.26
CA GLU A 41 26.26 -1.08 20.89
C GLU A 41 26.95 -0.46 22.12
N VAL A 42 26.20 0.21 23.00
CA VAL A 42 26.75 0.76 24.25
C VAL A 42 27.30 -0.36 25.14
N ALA A 43 26.54 -1.45 25.30
CA ALA A 43 26.97 -2.59 26.10
C ALA A 43 28.23 -3.27 25.53
N GLU A 44 28.32 -3.40 24.21
CA GLU A 44 29.48 -3.96 23.53
C GLU A 44 30.73 -3.11 23.72
N ALA A 45 30.61 -1.78 23.57
CA ALA A 45 31.70 -0.82 23.79
C ALA A 45 32.23 -0.94 25.23
N VAL A 46 31.34 -0.97 26.23
CA VAL A 46 31.69 -1.15 27.64
C VAL A 46 32.40 -2.48 27.88
N ARG A 47 31.93 -3.58 27.27
CA ARG A 47 32.57 -4.90 27.40
C ARG A 47 34.01 -4.88 26.84
N LYS A 48 34.21 -4.30 25.64
CA LYS A 48 35.54 -4.16 25.02
C LYS A 48 36.48 -3.35 25.92
N ALA A 49 36.01 -2.25 26.48
CA ALA A 49 36.80 -1.43 27.40
C ALA A 49 37.16 -2.17 28.69
N GLY A 50 36.23 -2.93 29.27
CA GLY A 50 36.50 -3.78 30.43
C GLY A 50 37.59 -4.82 30.16
N GLU A 51 37.66 -5.37 28.95
CA GLU A 51 38.74 -6.26 28.53
C GLU A 51 40.08 -5.54 28.37
N ALA A 52 40.10 -4.35 27.76
CA ALA A 52 41.30 -3.53 27.63
C ALA A 52 41.87 -3.13 29.00
N ILE A 53 41.02 -2.67 29.92
CA ILE A 53 41.41 -2.28 31.29
C ILE A 53 41.98 -3.47 32.06
N ARG A 54 41.40 -4.67 31.90
CA ARG A 54 41.93 -5.88 32.54
C ARG A 54 43.35 -6.20 32.05
N LYS A 55 43.58 -6.14 30.74
CA LYS A 55 44.93 -6.36 30.15
C LYS A 55 45.92 -5.29 30.61
N ALA A 56 45.51 -4.02 30.63
CA ALA A 56 46.33 -2.92 31.13
C ALA A 56 46.73 -3.10 32.61
N LYS A 57 45.79 -3.58 33.44
CA LYS A 57 46.03 -3.91 34.85
C LYS A 57 47.04 -5.03 35.01
N GLU A 58 46.92 -6.11 34.22
CA GLU A 58 47.87 -7.23 34.22
C GLU A 58 49.28 -6.76 33.81
N ALA A 59 49.36 -5.86 32.83
CA ALA A 59 50.60 -5.22 32.39
C ALA A 59 51.12 -4.15 33.37
N LYS A 60 50.36 -3.79 34.42
CA LYS A 60 50.65 -2.69 35.35
C LYS A 60 50.90 -1.35 34.64
N ASN A 61 50.15 -1.09 33.56
CA ASN A 61 50.27 0.12 32.77
C ASN A 61 49.08 1.05 33.03
N GLN A 62 49.32 2.20 33.67
CA GLN A 62 48.27 3.19 33.93
C GLN A 62 47.85 3.95 32.67
N ASP A 63 48.79 4.25 31.77
CA ASP A 63 48.50 5.00 30.55
C ASP A 63 47.52 4.24 29.64
N ASP A 64 47.63 2.91 29.62
CA ASP A 64 46.69 2.06 28.88
C ASP A 64 45.29 2.02 29.51
N VAL A 65 45.19 2.14 30.85
CA VAL A 65 43.89 2.27 31.54
C VAL A 65 43.23 3.60 31.19
N ASP A 66 43.99 4.70 31.29
CA ASP A 66 43.49 6.05 31.01
C ASP A 66 43.09 6.18 29.53
N LYS A 67 43.86 5.57 28.62
CA LYS A 67 43.54 5.49 27.20
C LYS A 67 42.25 4.70 26.94
N ALA A 68 42.12 3.49 27.51
CA ALA A 68 40.92 2.68 27.33
C ALA A 68 39.66 3.38 27.87
N GLN A 69 39.78 4.10 29.00
CA GLN A 69 38.71 4.93 29.54
C GLN A 69 38.32 6.05 28.57
N ALA A 70 39.28 6.82 28.06
CA ALA A 70 39.01 7.94 27.16
C ALA A 70 38.37 7.46 25.84
N GLU A 71 38.88 6.38 25.26
CA GLU A 71 38.38 5.80 24.01
C GLU A 71 36.91 5.36 24.14
N VAL A 72 36.57 4.59 25.18
CA VAL A 72 35.19 4.10 25.32
C VAL A 72 34.21 5.20 25.69
N ILE A 73 34.61 6.21 26.46
CA ILE A 73 33.73 7.37 26.74
C ILE A 73 33.44 8.10 25.42
N SER A 74 34.44 8.25 24.54
CA SER A 74 34.23 8.82 23.21
C SER A 74 33.32 7.96 22.33
N GLU A 75 33.51 6.64 22.35
CA GLU A 75 32.70 5.68 21.57
C GLU A 75 31.24 5.68 22.03
N VAL A 76 31.00 5.56 23.33
CA VAL A 76 29.66 5.59 23.93
C VAL A 76 28.93 6.90 23.62
N ASN A 77 29.63 8.03 23.71
CA ASN A 77 29.04 9.34 23.38
C ASN A 77 28.76 9.52 21.88
N ALA A 78 29.45 8.77 21.02
CA ALA A 78 29.25 8.82 19.57
C ALA A 78 28.11 7.94 19.07
N ILE A 79 27.66 6.95 19.86
CA ILE A 79 26.49 6.13 19.53
C ILE A 79 25.27 7.03 19.51
N ASN A 80 24.73 7.35 18.34
CA ASN A 80 23.61 8.28 18.17
C ASN A 80 22.63 7.77 17.10
N PRO A 81 21.65 6.94 17.47
CA PRO A 81 20.58 6.54 16.55
C PRO A 81 19.74 7.77 16.15
N VAL A 82 19.16 7.73 14.94
CA VAL A 82 18.50 8.90 14.32
C VAL A 82 17.04 8.66 13.91
N GLY A 83 16.44 7.53 14.27
CA GLY A 83 15.00 7.28 14.10
C GLY A 83 14.54 7.02 12.67
N LYS A 84 15.41 6.50 11.79
CA LYS A 84 15.08 6.23 10.38
C LYS A 84 14.00 5.16 10.25
N ASP A 85 14.05 4.12 11.06
CA ASP A 85 13.12 2.99 10.91
C ASP A 85 11.73 3.37 11.40
N LYS A 86 11.65 4.10 12.53
CA LYS A 86 10.40 4.72 12.97
C LYS A 86 9.81 5.65 11.91
N ALA A 87 10.62 6.51 11.30
CA ALA A 87 10.14 7.43 10.27
C ALA A 87 9.60 6.71 9.02
N LYS A 88 10.26 5.64 8.57
CA LYS A 88 9.77 4.81 7.44
C LYS A 88 8.47 4.12 7.78
N ALA A 89 8.32 3.61 9.01
CA ALA A 89 7.07 2.99 9.47
C ALA A 89 5.92 4.00 9.52
N ASP A 90 6.20 5.26 9.86
CA ASP A 90 5.21 6.33 9.80
C ASP A 90 4.81 6.66 8.35
N LEU A 91 5.74 6.62 7.37
CA LEU A 91 5.40 6.72 5.95
C LEU A 91 4.55 5.55 5.45
N ASP A 92 4.82 4.32 5.91
CA ASP A 92 4.01 3.15 5.56
C ASP A 92 2.56 3.32 6.00
N LYS A 93 2.33 3.80 7.23
CA LYS A 93 0.97 4.09 7.73
C LYS A 93 0.26 5.18 6.92
N ALA A 94 0.99 6.23 6.54
CA ALA A 94 0.45 7.29 5.69
C ALA A 94 0.04 6.73 4.32
N ALA A 95 0.88 5.88 3.71
CA ALA A 95 0.57 5.25 2.44
C ALA A 95 -0.59 4.24 2.54
N GLU A 96 -0.71 3.48 3.63
CA GLU A 96 -1.87 2.61 3.86
C GLU A 96 -3.18 3.40 3.95
N THR A 97 -3.15 4.55 4.64
CA THR A 97 -4.29 5.47 4.75
C THR A 97 -4.67 6.02 3.38
N GLU A 98 -3.70 6.56 2.65
CA GLU A 98 -3.89 7.10 1.30
C GLU A 98 -4.43 6.05 0.32
N LYS A 99 -3.92 4.82 0.38
CA LYS A 99 -4.40 3.69 -0.43
C LYS A 99 -5.87 3.38 -0.13
N ALA A 100 -6.30 3.50 1.12
CA ALA A 100 -7.70 3.33 1.48
C ALA A 100 -8.57 4.46 0.91
N GLU A 101 -8.11 5.71 0.94
CA GLU A 101 -8.82 6.87 0.39
C GLU A 101 -8.99 6.78 -1.13
N ILE A 102 -7.92 6.44 -1.87
CA ILE A 102 -7.97 6.18 -3.31
C ILE A 102 -9.00 5.09 -3.66
N ASN A 103 -9.02 4.01 -2.89
CA ASN A 103 -9.94 2.90 -3.15
C ASN A 103 -11.40 3.25 -2.82
N ALA A 104 -11.62 4.08 -1.79
CA ALA A 104 -12.95 4.56 -1.40
C ALA A 104 -13.50 5.64 -2.36
N ASP A 105 -12.64 6.33 -3.11
CA ASP A 105 -13.06 7.40 -4.00
C ASP A 105 -13.96 6.91 -5.14
N THR A 106 -15.22 7.32 -5.12
CA THR A 106 -16.22 6.98 -6.14
C THR A 106 -16.12 7.81 -7.41
N SER A 107 -15.31 8.87 -7.42
CA SER A 107 -15.05 9.69 -8.61
C SER A 107 -14.04 9.06 -9.57
N LEU A 108 -13.28 8.07 -9.12
CA LEU A 108 -12.27 7.36 -9.90
C LEU A 108 -12.81 6.05 -10.48
N THR A 109 -12.43 5.77 -11.73
CA THR A 109 -12.60 4.46 -12.36
C THR A 109 -11.61 3.43 -11.80
N SER A 110 -11.83 2.14 -12.04
CA SER A 110 -10.91 1.07 -11.61
C SER A 110 -9.49 1.28 -12.14
N THR A 111 -9.36 1.68 -13.40
CA THR A 111 -8.05 1.91 -14.03
C THR A 111 -7.32 3.12 -13.41
N GLU A 112 -8.04 4.19 -13.08
CA GLU A 112 -7.43 5.35 -12.41
C GLU A 112 -7.00 5.01 -10.98
N LYS A 113 -7.78 4.20 -10.25
CA LYS A 113 -7.39 3.69 -8.93
C LYS A 113 -6.11 2.87 -9.01
N GLU A 114 -6.05 1.91 -9.94
CA GLU A 114 -4.86 1.09 -10.15
C GLU A 114 -3.62 1.94 -10.47
N GLN A 115 -3.77 2.99 -11.29
CA GLN A 115 -2.66 3.89 -11.59
C GLN A 115 -2.23 4.69 -10.36
N LYS A 116 -3.17 5.26 -9.59
CA LYS A 116 -2.85 6.01 -8.38
C LYS A 116 -2.20 5.16 -7.29
N VAL A 117 -2.61 3.89 -7.15
CA VAL A 117 -1.95 2.96 -6.23
C VAL A 117 -0.50 2.69 -6.64
N LYS A 118 -0.21 2.57 -7.94
CA LYS A 118 1.18 2.45 -8.43
C LYS A 118 1.99 3.72 -8.20
N ASP A 119 1.39 4.89 -8.44
CA ASP A 119 2.03 6.18 -8.22
C ASP A 119 2.33 6.38 -6.72
N LEU A 120 1.42 5.94 -5.85
CA LEU A 120 1.60 5.93 -4.40
C LEU A 120 2.75 5.02 -3.96
N GLU A 121 2.82 3.80 -4.47
CA GLU A 121 3.90 2.85 -4.17
C GLU A 121 5.27 3.39 -4.63
N ALA A 122 5.32 4.02 -5.82
CA ALA A 122 6.51 4.68 -6.31
C ALA A 122 6.92 5.89 -5.45
N LYS A 123 5.94 6.71 -5.03
CA LYS A 123 6.18 7.87 -4.18
C LYS A 123 6.68 7.43 -2.79
N LEU A 124 6.06 6.44 -2.17
CA LEU A 124 6.51 5.87 -0.90
C LEU A 124 7.98 5.42 -0.97
N ALA A 125 8.38 4.73 -2.04
CA ALA A 125 9.77 4.30 -2.23
C ALA A 125 10.73 5.49 -2.37
N GLU A 126 10.34 6.53 -3.12
CA GLU A 126 11.11 7.77 -3.25
C GLU A 126 11.33 8.46 -1.89
N GLU A 127 10.27 8.61 -1.10
CA GLU A 127 10.34 9.30 0.20
C GLU A 127 11.12 8.48 1.24
N LYS A 128 11.01 7.15 1.24
CA LYS A 128 11.85 6.27 2.07
C LYS A 128 13.34 6.42 1.75
N ALA A 129 13.71 6.55 0.48
CA ALA A 129 15.09 6.77 0.07
C ALA A 129 15.65 8.12 0.56
N LYS A 130 14.80 9.15 0.70
CA LYS A 130 15.20 10.43 1.32
C LYS A 130 15.48 10.28 2.80
N ILE A 131 14.67 9.50 3.53
CA ILE A 131 14.94 9.14 4.93
C ILE A 131 16.25 8.35 5.05
N ASP A 132 16.51 7.39 4.17
CA ASP A 132 17.78 6.65 4.16
C ASP A 132 19.00 7.57 3.99
N SER A 133 18.85 8.61 3.18
CA SER A 133 19.90 9.60 2.90
C SER A 133 20.04 10.68 3.98
N ALA A 134 19.13 10.76 4.95
CA ALA A 134 19.20 11.74 6.02
C ALA A 134 20.40 11.48 6.94
N GLU A 135 21.16 12.53 7.26
CA GLU A 135 22.43 12.39 8.00
C GLU A 135 22.25 12.44 9.53
N ASP A 136 21.15 13.03 9.99
CA ASP A 136 20.87 13.30 11.39
C ASP A 136 19.36 13.24 11.67
N ALA A 137 18.98 13.27 12.95
CA ALA A 137 17.60 13.15 13.39
C ALA A 137 16.71 14.30 12.87
N ASP A 138 17.26 15.51 12.74
CA ASP A 138 16.51 16.67 12.22
C ASP A 138 16.17 16.45 10.74
N LYS A 139 17.13 16.03 9.92
CA LYS A 139 16.91 15.67 8.51
C LYS A 139 15.97 14.48 8.35
N VAL A 140 16.00 13.51 9.25
CA VAL A 140 15.02 12.40 9.26
C VAL A 140 13.61 12.94 9.52
N ALA A 141 13.46 13.85 10.49
CA ALA A 141 12.18 14.48 10.80
C ALA A 141 11.66 15.33 9.63
N GLU A 142 12.51 16.15 9.00
CA GLU A 142 12.18 16.93 7.80
C GLU A 142 11.75 16.04 6.64
N ALA A 143 12.53 14.98 6.35
CA ALA A 143 12.22 14.03 5.27
C ALA A 143 10.91 13.29 5.53
N LYS A 144 10.63 12.90 6.78
CA LYS A 144 9.35 12.29 7.17
C LYS A 144 8.19 13.23 6.91
N THR A 145 8.27 14.48 7.38
CA THR A 145 7.20 15.46 7.21
C THR A 145 6.94 15.74 5.73
N ALA A 146 8.00 15.97 4.95
CA ALA A 146 7.87 16.15 3.50
C ALA A 146 7.28 14.91 2.81
N GLY A 147 7.70 13.72 3.24
CA GLY A 147 7.23 12.45 2.70
C GLY A 147 5.75 12.20 2.95
N VAL A 148 5.26 12.46 4.17
CA VAL A 148 3.81 12.36 4.50
C VAL A 148 3.00 13.28 3.58
N THR A 149 3.38 14.55 3.47
CA THR A 149 2.69 15.51 2.59
C THR A 149 2.73 15.08 1.12
N ALA A 150 3.84 14.51 0.66
CA ALA A 150 3.97 14.04 -0.72
C ALA A 150 3.11 12.80 -0.99
N ILE A 151 2.96 11.91 -0.01
CA ILE A 151 2.09 10.73 -0.06
C ILE A 151 0.62 11.14 -0.11
N GLU A 152 0.17 11.99 0.80
CA GLU A 152 -1.22 12.54 0.83
C GLU A 152 -1.56 13.35 -0.44
N GLY A 153 -0.54 13.84 -1.15
CA GLY A 153 -0.69 14.55 -2.42
C GLY A 153 -0.89 13.66 -3.64
N VAL A 154 -0.84 12.34 -3.51
CA VAL A 154 -0.99 11.40 -4.65
C VAL A 154 -2.46 11.30 -5.08
N HIS A 155 -3.39 11.29 -4.13
CA HIS A 155 -4.81 11.24 -4.41
C HIS A 155 -5.33 12.59 -4.89
N THR A 156 -5.98 12.55 -6.06
CA THR A 156 -6.72 13.68 -6.63
C THR A 156 -8.05 13.16 -7.11
N ASN A 157 -9.12 13.93 -6.96
CA ASN A 157 -10.45 13.54 -7.44
C ASN A 157 -10.43 13.23 -8.95
N GLY A 158 -11.23 12.25 -9.37
CA GLY A 158 -11.45 11.90 -10.78
C GLY A 158 -12.35 12.89 -11.51
N ASP A 159 -12.42 12.76 -12.84
CA ASP A 159 -13.34 13.55 -13.66
C ASP A 159 -14.77 13.01 -13.53
N LEU A 160 -15.51 13.62 -12.61
CA LEU A 160 -16.89 13.26 -12.30
C LEU A 160 -17.84 13.41 -13.51
N GLU A 161 -17.56 14.33 -14.42
CA GLU A 161 -18.39 14.55 -15.62
C GLU A 161 -18.13 13.48 -16.68
N ALA A 162 -16.87 13.08 -16.86
CA ALA A 162 -16.51 11.93 -17.69
C ALA A 162 -17.13 10.64 -17.15
N LEU A 163 -17.10 10.43 -15.83
CA LEU A 163 -17.69 9.25 -15.19
C LEU A 163 -19.21 9.17 -15.41
N LYS A 164 -19.94 10.28 -15.21
CA LYS A 164 -21.39 10.34 -15.49
C LYS A 164 -21.69 10.05 -16.95
N LYS A 165 -20.88 10.58 -17.87
CA LYS A 165 -21.06 10.36 -19.31
C LYS A 165 -20.84 8.90 -19.69
N ALA A 166 -19.81 8.26 -19.14
CA ALA A 166 -19.55 6.83 -19.34
C ALA A 166 -20.69 5.96 -18.79
N ALA A 167 -21.13 6.22 -17.56
CA ALA A 167 -22.24 5.50 -16.94
C ALA A 167 -23.54 5.64 -17.75
N LYS A 168 -23.83 6.83 -18.29
CA LYS A 168 -24.99 7.05 -19.16
C LYS A 168 -24.86 6.27 -20.47
N ALA A 169 -23.69 6.27 -21.09
CA ALA A 169 -23.46 5.52 -22.33
C ALA A 169 -23.61 4.01 -22.14
N ASP A 170 -23.17 3.47 -21.00
CA ASP A 170 -23.32 2.04 -20.70
C ASP A 170 -24.77 1.67 -20.38
N LEU A 171 -25.52 2.55 -19.72
CA LEU A 171 -26.96 2.37 -19.52
C LEU A 171 -27.73 2.39 -20.85
N GLU A 172 -27.37 3.28 -21.79
CA GLU A 172 -27.96 3.34 -23.13
C GLU A 172 -27.66 2.07 -23.95
N LYS A 173 -26.44 1.52 -23.84
CA LYS A 173 -26.09 0.24 -24.48
C LYS A 173 -26.87 -0.94 -23.88
N ALA A 174 -26.98 -1.00 -22.55
CA ALA A 174 -27.73 -2.05 -21.87
C ALA A 174 -29.22 -2.01 -22.26
N ALA A 175 -29.82 -0.82 -22.30
CA ALA A 175 -31.20 -0.63 -22.75
C ALA A 175 -31.43 -1.04 -24.22
N GLN A 176 -30.46 -0.79 -25.10
CA GLN A 176 -30.53 -1.23 -26.50
C GLN A 176 -30.37 -2.75 -26.65
N ALA A 177 -29.54 -3.39 -25.81
CA ALA A 177 -29.41 -4.84 -25.80
C ALA A 177 -30.71 -5.55 -25.38
N ASP A 178 -31.44 -5.00 -24.41
CA ASP A 178 -32.73 -5.54 -23.96
C ASP A 178 -33.90 -5.14 -24.88
N GLY A 179 -33.83 -3.96 -25.51
CA GLY A 179 -34.88 -3.41 -26.37
C GLY A 179 -34.98 -4.04 -27.77
N ILE A 180 -33.96 -4.75 -28.25
CA ILE A 180 -33.95 -5.33 -29.61
C ILE A 180 -34.66 -6.69 -29.69
N ALA A 181 -34.94 -7.37 -28.56
CA ALA A 181 -35.68 -8.64 -28.58
C ALA A 181 -37.21 -8.50 -28.63
N ALA A 182 -37.79 -7.37 -28.20
CA ALA A 182 -39.25 -7.25 -28.03
C ALA A 182 -40.02 -6.73 -29.26
N VAL A 183 -39.35 -6.05 -30.21
CA VAL A 183 -40.04 -5.38 -31.33
C VAL A 183 -40.03 -6.20 -32.64
N ALA A 184 -39.20 -7.25 -32.73
CA ALA A 184 -39.08 -8.08 -33.94
C ALA A 184 -40.15 -9.20 -34.06
N ALA A 185 -41.01 -9.39 -33.06
CA ALA A 185 -42.07 -10.41 -33.08
C ALA A 185 -43.41 -9.92 -33.68
N VAL A 186 -43.53 -8.64 -34.05
CA VAL A 186 -44.69 -8.16 -34.81
C VAL A 186 -44.31 -8.15 -36.29
N ASN A 187 -44.45 -9.32 -36.91
CA ASN A 187 -44.38 -9.53 -38.34
C ASN A 187 -45.67 -8.99 -39.00
N PRO A 188 -45.69 -7.86 -39.74
CA PRO A 188 -46.85 -7.51 -40.54
C PRO A 188 -46.90 -8.44 -41.76
N VAL A 189 -47.80 -9.43 -41.73
CA VAL A 189 -48.02 -10.37 -42.83
C VAL A 189 -48.31 -9.62 -44.13
N ALA A 190 -47.70 -10.16 -45.19
CA ALA A 190 -47.61 -9.68 -46.55
C ALA A 190 -48.92 -9.21 -47.19
N LYS A 191 -48.81 -8.11 -47.96
CA LYS A 191 -49.78 -7.68 -48.97
C LYS A 191 -49.56 -8.48 -50.25
N ASP A 192 -50.39 -9.50 -50.48
CA ASP A 192 -50.51 -10.11 -51.81
C ASP A 192 -51.57 -9.40 -52.65
N LYS A 193 -51.23 -9.23 -53.93
CA LYS A 193 -51.91 -8.42 -54.95
C LYS A 193 -53.23 -9.06 -55.41
N ALA A 194 -54.27 -8.24 -55.61
CA ALA A 194 -55.29 -8.51 -56.63
C ALA A 194 -55.82 -7.20 -57.26
N LYS A 195 -56.05 -7.30 -58.55
CA LYS A 195 -56.25 -6.26 -59.57
C LYS A 195 -57.73 -5.88 -59.68
N GLU A 196 -57.99 -4.57 -59.64
CA GLU A 196 -59.10 -3.75 -60.17
C GLU A 196 -60.37 -4.44 -60.78
N ALA A 197 -61.54 -4.16 -60.19
CA ALA A 197 -62.83 -3.94 -60.88
C ALA A 197 -63.83 -3.24 -59.93
N ALA A 198 -64.67 -2.34 -60.48
CA ALA A 198 -65.46 -1.32 -59.78
C ALA A 198 -66.76 -1.78 -59.07
N LEU A 199 -67.10 -1.06 -57.98
CA LEU A 199 -68.37 -0.64 -57.31
C LEU A 199 -69.71 -1.41 -57.53
N PRO A 200 -70.75 -1.28 -56.65
CA PRO A 200 -70.84 -0.77 -55.26
C PRO A 200 -71.70 -1.62 -54.27
N ASN A 201 -71.55 -1.28 -52.98
CA ASN A 201 -72.49 -1.31 -51.83
C ASN A 201 -73.81 -2.12 -51.91
N THR A 202 -74.03 -3.05 -50.97
CA THR A 202 -75.14 -3.09 -49.98
C THR A 202 -75.19 -4.44 -49.25
N GLY A 203 -75.51 -4.43 -47.95
CA GLY A 203 -76.31 -5.50 -47.33
C GLY A 203 -75.66 -6.34 -46.21
N SER A 204 -76.23 -6.17 -45.02
CA SER A 204 -76.42 -7.17 -43.93
C SER A 204 -75.24 -7.82 -43.20
N ARG A 205 -75.07 -7.35 -41.95
CA ARG A 205 -75.34 -8.05 -40.66
C ARG A 205 -74.63 -9.38 -40.32
N SER A 206 -74.17 -9.40 -39.06
CA SER A 206 -74.07 -10.54 -38.11
C SER A 206 -72.96 -11.57 -38.36
N ASP A 207 -72.31 -12.18 -37.37
CA ASP A 207 -72.15 -11.98 -35.92
C ASP A 207 -71.02 -12.95 -35.47
N SER A 208 -70.42 -12.63 -34.33
CA SER A 208 -69.93 -13.55 -33.29
C SER A 208 -68.75 -14.53 -33.50
N THR A 209 -68.01 -14.65 -32.38
CA THR A 209 -67.55 -15.89 -31.70
C THR A 209 -66.16 -16.50 -31.95
N THR A 210 -65.37 -16.45 -30.86
CA THR A 210 -64.76 -17.62 -30.17
C THR A 210 -63.28 -17.97 -30.43
N ALA A 211 -62.49 -17.65 -29.40
CA ALA A 211 -61.39 -18.36 -28.72
C ALA A 211 -60.75 -19.62 -29.34
N ALA A 212 -59.43 -19.73 -29.19
CA ALA A 212 -58.76 -20.99 -28.81
C ALA A 212 -57.33 -20.77 -28.26
N LEU A 213 -57.00 -21.57 -27.25
CA LEU A 213 -55.80 -21.63 -26.41
C LEU A 213 -54.67 -22.50 -27.02
N GLY A 214 -53.45 -22.39 -26.44
CA GLY A 214 -52.43 -23.45 -26.40
C GLY A 214 -51.21 -23.20 -27.33
N LEU A 215 -49.98 -23.61 -27.04
CA LEU A 215 -49.44 -24.62 -26.11
C LEU A 215 -47.94 -24.35 -25.83
N LEU A 216 -47.54 -24.76 -24.64
CA LEU A 216 -46.19 -24.93 -24.09
C LEU A 216 -45.36 -25.96 -24.92
N SER A 217 -44.05 -25.74 -25.11
CA SER A 217 -43.12 -26.84 -25.38
C SER A 217 -41.67 -26.52 -25.00
N ILE A 218 -40.95 -27.58 -24.62
CA ILE A 218 -39.72 -27.68 -23.82
C ILE A 218 -38.65 -28.41 -24.65
N PHE A 219 -37.40 -28.45 -24.16
CA PHE A 219 -36.20 -29.18 -24.64
C PHE A 219 -35.42 -28.51 -25.81
N GLY A 220 -34.08 -28.47 -25.87
CA GLY A 220 -33.01 -28.99 -25.01
C GLY A 220 -31.64 -28.99 -25.74
N ALA A 221 -30.56 -29.14 -24.97
CA ALA A 221 -29.23 -29.71 -25.30
C ALA A 221 -28.20 -28.88 -26.13
N VAL A 222 -27.04 -28.51 -25.56
CA VAL A 222 -25.72 -29.21 -25.45
C VAL A 222 -24.76 -28.92 -26.64
N GLY A 223 -23.53 -28.46 -26.34
CA GLY A 223 -22.40 -28.45 -27.27
C GLY A 223 -21.11 -27.76 -26.77
N LEU A 224 -20.15 -28.57 -26.31
CA LEU A 224 -18.74 -28.27 -25.94
C LEU A 224 -17.91 -27.54 -27.03
N LEU A 225 -16.85 -26.79 -26.64
CA LEU A 225 -15.47 -27.08 -27.11
C LEU A 225 -14.32 -26.41 -26.30
N PHE A 226 -13.22 -27.16 -26.23
CA PHE A 226 -11.96 -27.11 -25.47
C PHE A 226 -10.93 -26.02 -25.87
N SER A 227 -10.05 -25.62 -24.94
CA SER A 227 -8.59 -25.93 -25.01
C SER A 227 -7.77 -25.45 -23.79
N LYS A 228 -6.58 -26.04 -23.67
CA LYS A 228 -5.79 -26.38 -22.47
C LYS A 228 -4.39 -25.76 -22.60
N LYS A 229 -3.78 -25.26 -21.52
CA LYS A 229 -2.32 -25.44 -21.28
C LYS A 229 -1.89 -25.14 -19.83
N LYS A 230 -1.16 -26.11 -19.27
CA LYS A 230 -0.49 -26.19 -17.95
C LYS A 230 0.77 -25.31 -17.88
N LYS A 231 1.19 -24.93 -16.66
CA LYS A 231 2.40 -25.48 -16.01
C LYS A 231 2.59 -24.87 -14.61
N ASP A 232 2.39 -25.70 -13.59
CA ASP A 232 3.15 -25.66 -12.34
C ASP A 232 4.21 -26.74 -12.48
N ASP A 233 5.48 -26.40 -12.24
CA ASP A 233 6.54 -27.37 -11.97
C ASP A 233 7.08 -27.02 -10.57
N GLU A 234 6.81 -27.94 -9.66
CA GLU A 234 7.37 -28.18 -8.34
C GLU A 234 8.88 -28.50 -8.45
N GLU A 235 9.71 -28.09 -7.49
CA GLU A 235 10.73 -28.99 -6.92
C GLU A 235 11.44 -28.43 -5.67
N ALA A 236 11.57 -29.35 -4.71
CA ALA A 236 12.61 -29.52 -3.67
C ALA A 236 12.61 -28.61 -2.42
#